data_AF-A0A960AQH8-F1
#
_entry.id   AF-A0A960AQH8-F1
#
_cell.length_a   1.000
_cell.length_b   1.000
_cell.length_c   1.000
_cell.angle_alpha   90.00
_cell.angle_beta   90.00
_cell.angle_gamma   90.00
#
_symmetry.space_group_name_H-M   'P 1'
#
loop_
_entity.id
_entity.type
_entity.pdbx_description
1 polymer ?
#
loop_
_entity_poly.entity_id
_entity_poly.type
_entity_poly.pdbx_seq_one_letter_code
_entity_poly.pdbx_strand_id
1 'polypeptide(L)' 'MWGRTPKREPVGPGQESVWDYPRPPAVVPSDELVRVVHAGHVIAESKRTVRVLETAHAPAYY' A
#
# COMPACT_ATOMS: atom_id res chain seq x y z
N MET A 1 -9.61 -31.28 4.68
CA MET A 1 -8.68 -30.51 5.55
C MET A 1 -7.97 -29.46 4.72
N TRP A 2 -8.54 -28.24 4.60
CA TRP A 2 -7.83 -27.11 3.98
C TRP A 2 -6.92 -26.46 5.03
N GLY A 3 -5.74 -27.04 5.23
CA GLY A 3 -4.78 -26.62 6.24
C GLY A 3 -3.43 -26.28 5.63
N ARG A 4 -3.33 -25.17 4.90
CA ARG A 4 -2.06 -24.47 4.70
C ARG A 4 -2.32 -22.97 4.76
N THR A 5 -2.00 -22.37 5.90
CA THR A 5 -1.77 -20.94 5.96
C THR A 5 -0.62 -20.64 4.99
N PRO A 6 -0.81 -19.76 3.98
CA PRO A 6 0.27 -19.39 3.09
C PRO A 6 1.43 -18.80 3.91
N LYS A 7 2.65 -19.27 3.63
CA LYS A 7 3.85 -18.78 4.30
C LYS A 7 4.09 -17.34 3.83
N ARG A 8 4.13 -16.40 4.77
CA ARG A 8 4.48 -15.01 4.49
C ARG A 8 5.95 -14.93 4.08
N GLU A 9 6.24 -14.17 3.04
CA GLU A 9 7.61 -13.85 2.66
C GLU A 9 8.19 -12.86 3.68
N PRO A 10 9.48 -12.98 4.05
CA PRO A 10 10.13 -11.99 4.90
C PRO A 10 10.25 -10.66 4.17
N VAL A 11 10.07 -9.56 4.90
CA VAL A 11 10.29 -8.21 4.35
C VAL A 11 11.79 -7.92 4.22
N GLY A 12 12.18 -7.27 3.13
CA GLY A 12 13.50 -6.67 2.96
C GLY A 12 13.60 -5.28 3.60
N PRO A 13 14.80 -4.65 3.61
CA PRO A 13 14.98 -3.29 4.09
C PRO A 13 14.06 -2.30 3.37
N GLY A 14 13.28 -1.52 4.14
CA GLY A 14 12.34 -0.53 3.60
C GLY A 14 11.05 -1.11 3.02
N GLN A 15 10.84 -2.43 3.07
CA GLN A 15 9.58 -3.05 2.66
C GLN A 15 8.61 -3.17 3.83
N GLU A 16 7.32 -3.09 3.51
CA GLU A 16 6.22 -3.38 4.41
C GLU A 16 5.54 -4.69 4.01
N SER A 17 5.08 -5.47 4.98
CA SER A 17 4.28 -6.66 4.73
C SER A 17 2.80 -6.28 4.69
N VAL A 18 2.16 -6.50 3.54
CA VAL A 18 0.70 -6.29 3.37
C VAL A 18 -0.14 -7.13 4.33
N TRP A 19 0.44 -8.18 4.90
CA TRP A 19 -0.23 -9.03 5.88
C TRP A 19 -0.29 -8.43 7.29
N ASP A 20 0.43 -7.33 7.52
CA ASP A 20 0.46 -6.62 8.79
C ASP A 20 -0.50 -5.42 8.80
N TYR A 21 -1.12 -5.09 7.66
CA TYR A 21 -2.16 -4.07 7.59
C TYR A 21 -3.44 -4.51 8.33
N PRO A 22 -4.10 -3.60 9.05
CA PRO A 22 -5.18 -3.96 9.98
C PRO A 22 -6.49 -4.31 9.27
N ARG A 23 -7.41 -4.90 10.05
CA ARG A 23 -8.83 -4.98 9.73
C ARG A 23 -9.64 -4.32 10.86
N PRO A 24 -10.51 -3.33 10.60
CA PRO A 24 -10.80 -2.71 9.29
C PRO A 24 -9.59 -1.96 8.68
N PRO A 25 -9.61 -1.63 7.37
CA PRO A 25 -8.52 -0.90 6.72
C PRO A 25 -8.20 0.43 7.41
N ALA A 26 -6.92 0.78 7.49
CA ALA A 26 -6.48 2.05 8.04
C ALA A 26 -6.32 3.10 6.94
N VAL A 27 -6.65 4.36 7.26
CA VAL A 27 -6.37 5.53 6.42
C VAL A 27 -5.26 6.32 7.10
N VAL A 28 -4.10 6.43 6.44
CA VAL A 28 -2.88 7.01 7.02
C VAL A 28 -2.42 8.17 6.13
N PRO A 29 -2.20 9.39 6.68
CA PRO A 29 -1.60 10.48 5.92
C PRO A 29 -0.21 10.10 5.39
N SER A 30 0.11 10.51 4.16
CA SER A 30 1.43 10.33 3.54
C SER A 30 1.96 11.65 2.96
N ASP A 31 3.23 11.93 3.25
CA ASP A 31 4.01 13.05 2.72
C ASP A 31 4.90 12.66 1.52
N GLU A 32 4.82 11.39 1.09
CA GLU A 32 5.46 10.90 -0.12
C GLU A 32 5.02 11.70 -1.35
N LEU A 33 5.94 11.88 -2.31
CA LEU A 33 5.59 12.47 -3.60
C LEU A 33 4.87 11.43 -4.47
N VAL A 34 3.56 11.57 -4.60
CA VAL A 34 2.73 10.73 -5.46
C VAL A 34 2.52 11.41 -6.80
N ARG A 35 2.77 10.67 -7.89
CA ARG A 35 2.51 11.10 -9.27
C ARG A 35 1.60 10.10 -9.97
N VAL A 36 0.52 10.59 -10.56
CA VAL A 36 -0.30 9.81 -11.50
C VAL A 36 0.16 10.15 -12.91
N VAL A 37 0.71 9.17 -13.62
CA VAL A 37 1.22 9.32 -14.98
C VAL A 37 0.35 8.54 -15.95
N HIS A 38 -0.15 9.21 -16.98
CA HIS A 38 -0.92 8.58 -18.06
C HIS A 38 -0.35 9.00 -19.40
N ALA A 39 -0.07 8.03 -20.28
CA ALA A 39 0.53 8.26 -21.60
C ALA A 39 1.78 9.18 -21.56
N GLY A 40 2.65 8.99 -20.56
CA GLY A 40 3.87 9.79 -20.37
C GLY A 40 3.66 11.18 -19.75
N HIS A 41 2.42 11.60 -19.51
CA HIS A 41 2.08 12.90 -18.93
C HIS A 41 1.69 12.76 -17.45
N VAL A 42 2.19 13.64 -16.59
CA VAL A 42 1.73 13.75 -15.20
C VAL A 42 0.38 14.43 -15.19
N ILE A 43 -0.67 13.72 -14.77
CA ILE A 43 -2.05 14.24 -14.68
C ILE A 43 -2.44 14.66 -13.27
N ALA A 44 -1.69 14.20 -12.25
CA ALA A 44 -1.80 14.65 -10.87
C ALA A 44 -0.46 14.46 -10.13
N GLU A 45 -0.13 15.39 -9.23
CA GLU A 45 1.04 15.33 -8.35
C GLU A 45 0.68 15.90 -6.98
N SER A 46 1.03 15.21 -5.89
CA SER A 46 0.77 15.67 -4.52
C SER A 46 1.77 15.11 -3.51
N LYS A 47 1.99 15.87 -2.43
CA LYS A 47 2.63 15.43 -1.18
C LYS A 47 1.67 15.42 0.02
N ARG A 48 0.38 15.57 -0.27
CA ARG A 48 -0.70 15.57 0.73
C ARG A 48 -1.70 14.52 0.31
N THR A 49 -1.31 13.27 0.48
CA THR A 49 -2.12 12.11 0.12
C THR A 49 -2.48 11.33 1.37
N VAL A 50 -3.42 10.40 1.24
CA VAL A 50 -3.65 9.36 2.24
C VAL A 50 -3.43 7.99 1.62
N ARG A 51 -2.78 7.11 2.37
CA ARG A 51 -2.63 5.68 2.08
C ARG A 51 -3.76 4.92 2.74
N VAL A 52 -4.48 4.11 1.98
CA VAL A 52 -5.42 3.10 2.49
C VAL A 52 -4.67 1.77 2.59
N LEU A 53 -4.56 1.26 3.82
CA LEU A 53 -3.83 0.03 4.15
C LEU A 53 -4.83 -1.09 4.43
N GLU A 54 -5.01 -1.98 3.46
CA GLU A 54 -5.92 -3.12 3.52
C GLU A 54 -5.12 -4.43 3.55
N THR A 55 -5.44 -5.35 4.48
CA THR A 55 -4.73 -6.63 4.60
C THR A 55 -4.65 -7.36 3.26
N ALA A 56 -3.44 -7.79 2.91
CA ALA A 56 -3.09 -8.55 1.70
C ALA A 56 -3.12 -7.77 0.39
N HIS A 57 -3.43 -6.46 0.39
CA HIS A 57 -3.42 -5.61 -0.79
C HIS A 57 -2.31 -4.56 -0.71
N ALA A 58 -1.79 -4.15 -1.86
CA ALA A 58 -0.87 -3.01 -1.93
C ALA A 58 -1.59 -1.72 -1.47
N PRO A 59 -0.88 -0.75 -0.86
CA PRO A 59 -1.48 0.53 -0.48
C PRO A 59 -2.13 1.23 -1.66
N ALA A 60 -3.36 1.72 -1.47
CA ALA A 60 -4.01 2.63 -2.40
C ALA A 60 -3.81 4.08 -1.94
N TYR A 61 -3.45 4.98 -2.85
CA TYR A 61 -3.26 6.40 -2.55
C TYR A 61 -4.48 7.21 -3.02
N TYR A 62 -4.93 8.12 -2.17
CA TYR A 62 -5.97 9.12 -2.46
C TYR A 62 -5.42 10.53 -2.29
#